data_AF-A0A957XM40-F1
#
_entry.id   AF-A0A957XM40-F1
#
_cell.length_a   1.000
_cell.length_b   1.000
_cell.length_c   1.000
_cell.angle_alpha   90.00
_cell.angle_beta   90.00
_cell.angle_gamma   90.00
#
_symmetry.space_group_name_H-M   'P 1'
#
loop_
_entity.id
_entity.type
_entity.pdbx_description
1 polymer ?
#
loop_
_entity_poly.entity_id
_entity_poly.type
_entity_poly.pdbx_seq_one_letter_code
_entity_poly.pdbx_strand_id
1 'polypeptide(L)'
;MNPDHFYQHITKLATLSPYDRYARLGKFHTDLVMQYLDVVRSVNEDDVQQLGSNNRPIRQTIAEIAEWERFTILAAGEMVSGVLWPQIMDLSGYIDDEGHRHSFNNKNDFHAYVQDKFASCPWTEIRELALHTATAIHTFFTHPTLLSPDTLQKTKKQAWLLPNGLKLSLPVGWYLWMTTIEREALAYATELNQLK
;
A
#
# COMPACT_ATOMS: atom_id res chain seq x y z
N MET A 1 -1.38 15.50 0.22
CA MET A 1 -1.17 15.78 -1.22
C MET A 1 -2.50 15.75 -1.93
N ASN A 2 -2.77 16.64 -2.89
CA ASN A 2 -4.00 16.58 -3.69
C ASN A 2 -3.97 15.35 -4.63
N PRO A 3 -5.07 14.56 -4.77
CA PRO A 3 -5.14 13.42 -5.68
C PRO A 3 -4.71 13.71 -7.12
N ASP A 4 -5.09 14.83 -7.70
CA ASP A 4 -4.72 15.19 -9.08
C ASP A 4 -3.20 15.34 -9.23
N HIS A 5 -2.56 15.98 -8.25
CA HIS A 5 -1.12 16.13 -8.23
C HIS A 5 -0.41 14.77 -8.07
N PHE A 6 -0.97 13.89 -7.25
CA PHE A 6 -0.48 12.51 -7.09
C PHE A 6 -0.51 11.76 -8.43
N TYR A 7 -1.66 11.69 -9.10
CA TYR A 7 -1.79 10.93 -10.35
C TYR A 7 -0.98 11.54 -11.51
N GLN A 8 -0.82 12.87 -11.55
CA GLN A 8 0.11 13.52 -12.48
C GLN A 8 1.57 13.10 -12.22
N HIS A 9 1.97 12.99 -10.95
CA HIS A 9 3.30 12.55 -10.56
C HIS A 9 3.53 11.08 -10.95
N ILE A 10 2.59 10.19 -10.60
CA ILE A 10 2.63 8.76 -10.96
C ILE A 10 2.72 8.56 -12.47
N THR A 11 1.92 9.30 -13.25
CA THR A 11 1.96 9.23 -14.72
C THR A 11 3.34 9.61 -15.27
N LYS A 12 3.98 10.64 -14.72
CA LYS A 12 5.35 11.03 -15.12
C LYS A 12 6.38 9.96 -14.74
N LEU A 13 6.25 9.33 -13.57
CA LEU A 13 7.15 8.25 -13.17
C LEU A 13 6.97 7.00 -14.04
N ALA A 14 5.75 6.71 -14.48
CA ALA A 14 5.44 5.59 -15.35
C ALA A 14 6.15 5.68 -16.71
N THR A 15 6.45 6.87 -17.22
CA THR A 15 7.13 7.04 -18.53
C THR A 15 8.66 6.93 -18.46
N LEU A 16 9.25 6.83 -17.27
CA LEU A 16 10.70 6.76 -17.10
C LEU A 16 11.26 5.37 -17.45
N SER A 17 12.59 5.31 -17.67
CA SER A 17 13.32 4.04 -17.72
C SER A 17 13.16 3.27 -16.40
N PRO A 18 13.29 1.93 -16.37
CA PRO A 18 13.13 1.16 -15.14
C PRO A 18 14.02 1.64 -13.98
N TYR A 19 15.28 1.98 -14.26
CA TYR A 19 16.24 2.44 -13.26
C TYR A 19 15.94 3.86 -12.77
N ASP A 20 15.59 4.78 -13.67
CA ASP A 20 15.19 6.14 -13.28
C ASP A 20 13.86 6.13 -12.50
N ARG A 21 12.91 5.30 -12.93
CA ARG A 21 11.64 5.07 -12.23
C ARG A 21 11.92 4.57 -10.83
N TYR A 22 12.76 3.54 -10.67
CA TYR A 22 13.13 2.99 -9.37
C TYR A 22 13.69 4.06 -8.44
N ALA A 23 14.70 4.81 -8.89
CA ALA A 23 15.37 5.82 -8.07
C ALA A 23 14.40 6.93 -7.63
N ARG A 24 13.57 7.42 -8.56
CA ARG A 24 12.61 8.50 -8.25
C ARG A 24 11.43 8.03 -7.42
N LEU A 25 10.90 6.84 -7.70
CA LEU A 25 9.82 6.24 -6.93
C LEU A 25 10.31 5.85 -5.52
N GLY A 26 11.57 5.41 -5.39
CA GLY A 26 12.23 5.16 -4.11
C GLY A 26 12.31 6.41 -3.24
N LYS A 27 12.81 7.52 -3.79
CA LYS A 27 12.81 8.81 -3.07
C LYS A 27 11.40 9.24 -2.68
N PHE A 28 10.46 9.15 -3.62
CA PHE A 28 9.07 9.55 -3.39
C PHE A 28 8.40 8.72 -2.29
N HIS A 29 8.63 7.41 -2.28
CA HIS A 29 8.15 6.49 -1.25
C HIS A 29 8.77 6.83 0.11
N THR A 30 10.08 7.09 0.18
CA THR A 30 10.75 7.51 1.42
C THR A 30 10.11 8.76 2.02
N ASP A 31 9.90 9.79 1.21
CA ASP A 31 9.33 11.06 1.68
C ASP A 31 7.90 10.89 2.22
N LEU A 32 7.11 10.00 1.61
CA LEU A 32 5.72 9.73 2.00
C LEU A 32 5.61 8.79 3.21
N VAL A 33 6.35 7.69 3.21
CA VAL A 33 6.31 6.73 4.31
C VAL A 33 6.79 7.38 5.61
N MET A 34 7.78 8.28 5.56
CA MET A 34 8.21 9.04 6.74
C MET A 34 7.07 9.88 7.32
N GLN A 35 6.34 10.61 6.47
CA GLN A 35 5.19 11.41 6.89
C GLN A 35 4.07 10.54 7.48
N TYR A 36 3.79 9.40 6.84
CA TYR A 36 2.80 8.44 7.31
C TYR A 36 3.19 7.87 8.68
N LEU A 37 4.42 7.38 8.83
CA LEU A 37 4.94 6.82 10.07
C LEU A 37 4.93 7.84 11.22
N ASP A 38 5.32 9.09 10.96
CA ASP A 38 5.31 10.14 11.97
C ASP A 38 3.90 10.42 12.48
N VAL A 39 2.90 10.42 11.60
CA VAL A 39 1.51 10.59 12.03
C VAL A 39 1.01 9.37 12.77
N VAL A 40 1.20 8.16 12.26
CA VAL A 40 0.77 6.93 12.96
C VAL A 40 1.36 6.85 14.37
N ARG A 41 2.58 7.37 14.59
CA ARG A 41 3.19 7.48 15.93
C ARG A 41 2.53 8.56 16.81
N SER A 42 2.12 9.69 16.24
CA SER A 42 1.61 10.82 17.02
C SER A 42 0.14 10.69 17.42
N VAL A 43 -0.66 9.93 16.66
CA VAL A 43 -2.10 9.80 16.92
C VAL A 43 -2.36 8.93 18.17
N ASN A 44 -3.21 9.45 19.07
CA ASN A 44 -3.61 8.75 20.29
C ASN A 44 -4.90 7.92 20.08
N GLU A 45 -5.34 7.22 21.11
CA GLU A 45 -6.51 6.34 21.01
C GLU A 45 -7.83 7.09 20.79
N ASP A 46 -8.00 8.29 21.37
CA ASP A 46 -9.21 9.10 21.22
C ASP A 46 -9.33 9.64 19.79
N ASP A 47 -8.22 10.08 19.21
CA ASP A 47 -8.15 10.60 17.85
C ASP A 47 -8.57 9.54 16.81
N VAL A 48 -8.11 8.29 16.97
CA VAL A 48 -8.40 7.24 15.98
C VAL A 48 -9.83 6.69 16.02
N GLN A 49 -10.59 7.01 17.07
CA GLN A 49 -12.03 6.69 17.14
C GLN A 49 -12.88 7.70 16.36
N GLN A 50 -12.33 8.87 16.02
CA GLN A 50 -13.05 9.85 15.22
C GLN A 50 -13.37 9.28 13.84
N LEU A 51 -14.53 9.68 13.32
CA LEU A 51 -14.95 9.27 11.99
C LEU A 51 -14.17 10.06 10.95
N GLY A 52 -13.57 9.31 10.03
CA GLY A 52 -12.91 9.84 8.85
C GLY A 52 -13.88 10.27 7.76
N SER A 53 -13.31 10.67 6.62
CA SER A 53 -14.04 11.16 5.43
C SER A 53 -15.00 10.14 4.82
N ASN A 54 -14.77 8.85 5.07
CA ASN A 54 -15.61 7.73 4.65
C ASN A 54 -16.64 7.30 5.72
N ASN A 55 -16.82 8.09 6.77
CA ASN A 55 -17.69 7.79 7.92
C ASN A 55 -17.31 6.49 8.65
N ARG A 56 -16.03 6.11 8.61
CA ARG A 56 -15.44 5.00 9.38
C ARG A 56 -14.42 5.55 10.36
N PRO A 57 -14.26 4.93 11.54
CA PRO A 57 -13.16 5.26 12.45
C PRO A 57 -11.80 5.26 11.75
N ILE A 58 -10.96 6.26 12.06
CA ILE A 58 -9.61 6.38 11.48
C ILE A 58 -8.78 5.11 11.73
N ARG A 59 -8.93 4.46 12.89
CA ARG A 59 -8.27 3.17 13.20
C ARG A 59 -8.53 2.09 12.15
N GLN A 60 -9.76 2.02 11.61
CA GLN A 60 -10.13 1.02 10.61
C GLN A 60 -9.48 1.31 9.25
N THR A 61 -9.29 2.57 8.91
CA THR A 61 -8.58 2.95 7.69
C THR A 61 -7.09 2.64 7.80
N ILE A 62 -6.46 2.90 8.95
CA ILE A 62 -5.06 2.56 9.20
C ILE A 62 -4.85 1.04 9.16
N ALA A 63 -5.74 0.27 9.80
CA ALA A 63 -5.69 -1.20 9.74
C ALA A 63 -5.83 -1.72 8.30
N GLU A 64 -6.75 -1.16 7.51
CA GLU A 64 -6.92 -1.51 6.09
C GLU A 64 -5.67 -1.26 5.25
N ILE A 65 -4.99 -0.14 5.46
CA ILE A 65 -3.72 0.16 4.77
C ILE A 65 -2.67 -0.88 5.14
N ALA A 66 -2.51 -1.14 6.44
CA ALA A 66 -1.52 -2.08 6.93
C ALA A 66 -1.74 -3.51 6.38
N GLU A 67 -3.00 -3.93 6.23
CA GLU A 67 -3.30 -5.25 5.65
C GLU A 67 -3.08 -5.31 4.13
N TRP A 68 -3.38 -4.23 3.41
CA TRP A 68 -2.98 -4.14 2.00
C TRP A 68 -1.46 -4.18 1.82
N GLU A 69 -0.71 -3.54 2.72
CA GLU A 69 0.74 -3.58 2.74
C GLU A 69 1.24 -5.00 3.06
N ARG A 70 0.70 -5.67 4.08
CA ARG A 70 0.99 -7.09 4.39
C ARG A 70 0.77 -7.96 3.16
N PHE A 71 -0.37 -7.82 2.49
CA PHE A 71 -0.65 -8.59 1.28
C PHE A 71 0.36 -8.27 0.16
N THR A 72 0.78 -7.02 0.04
CA THR A 72 1.79 -6.61 -0.95
C THR A 72 3.19 -7.10 -0.57
N ILE A 73 3.52 -7.23 0.71
CA ILE A 73 4.77 -7.86 1.19
C ILE A 73 4.82 -9.33 0.77
N LEU A 74 3.71 -10.07 0.90
CA LEU A 74 3.63 -11.44 0.41
C LEU A 74 3.89 -11.50 -1.11
N ALA A 75 3.25 -10.61 -1.87
CA ALA A 75 3.48 -10.49 -3.31
C ALA A 75 4.93 -10.11 -3.66
N ALA A 76 5.57 -9.26 -2.85
CA ALA A 76 6.99 -8.93 -2.99
C ALA A 76 7.86 -10.19 -2.85
N GLY A 77 7.62 -11.01 -1.82
CA GLY A 77 8.31 -12.30 -1.63
C GLY A 77 8.11 -13.28 -2.81
N GLU A 78 6.91 -13.33 -3.38
CA GLU A 78 6.63 -14.09 -4.60
C GLU A 78 7.46 -13.58 -5.80
N MET A 79 7.53 -12.26 -6.01
CA MET A 79 8.32 -11.66 -7.08
C MET A 79 9.82 -11.91 -6.91
N VAL A 80 10.36 -11.85 -5.69
CA VAL A 80 11.76 -12.23 -5.40
C VAL A 80 12.02 -13.67 -5.82
N SER A 81 11.03 -14.54 -5.63
CA SER A 81 11.10 -15.97 -6.00
C SER A 81 10.85 -16.23 -7.50
N GLY A 82 10.67 -15.18 -8.31
CA GLY A 82 10.49 -15.29 -9.76
C GLY A 82 9.03 -15.38 -10.24
N VAL A 83 8.05 -15.21 -9.35
CA VAL A 83 6.63 -15.17 -9.74
C VAL A 83 6.33 -13.89 -10.52
N LEU A 84 5.86 -14.04 -11.75
CA LEU A 84 5.59 -12.91 -12.66
C LEU A 84 4.18 -12.32 -12.49
N TRP A 85 3.28 -13.04 -11.81
CA TRP A 85 1.91 -12.65 -11.49
C TRP A 85 1.60 -13.09 -10.05
N PRO A 86 1.92 -12.25 -9.06
CA PRO A 86 1.68 -12.55 -7.65
C PRO A 86 0.20 -12.77 -7.34
N GLN A 87 -0.11 -13.59 -6.34
CA GLN A 87 -1.47 -14.02 -6.03
C GLN A 87 -2.41 -12.90 -5.57
N ILE A 88 -1.86 -11.80 -5.04
CA ILE A 88 -2.63 -10.58 -4.72
C ILE A 88 -3.40 -10.05 -5.93
N MET A 89 -2.91 -10.29 -7.15
CA MET A 89 -3.57 -9.85 -8.38
C MET A 89 -4.92 -10.54 -8.60
N ASP A 90 -5.08 -11.73 -8.03
CA ASP A 90 -6.32 -12.52 -8.03
C ASP A 90 -6.97 -12.52 -6.63
N LEU A 91 -6.55 -11.62 -5.74
CA LEU A 91 -7.01 -11.52 -4.34
C LEU A 91 -6.94 -12.85 -3.58
N SER A 92 -5.90 -13.63 -3.84
CA SER A 92 -5.66 -14.94 -3.22
C SER A 92 -4.30 -14.98 -2.53
N GLY A 93 -4.10 -15.95 -1.66
CA GLY A 93 -2.79 -16.17 -1.02
C GLY A 93 -2.43 -15.15 0.05
N TYR A 94 -3.39 -14.36 0.53
CA TYR A 94 -3.22 -13.56 1.74
C TYR A 94 -3.03 -14.49 2.94
N ILE A 95 -2.09 -14.17 3.82
CA ILE A 95 -1.79 -14.92 5.04
C ILE A 95 -1.93 -13.96 6.21
N ASP A 96 -2.76 -14.30 7.19
CA ASP A 96 -2.94 -13.51 8.42
C ASP A 96 -1.84 -13.78 9.46
N ASP A 97 -1.92 -13.12 10.61
CA ASP A 97 -0.95 -13.21 11.71
C ASP A 97 -1.01 -14.54 12.46
N GLU A 98 -2.12 -15.27 12.33
CA GLU A 98 -2.27 -16.65 12.77
C GLU A 98 -1.72 -17.66 11.75
N GLY A 99 -1.30 -17.19 10.57
CA GLY A 99 -0.75 -18.03 9.50
C GLY A 99 -1.82 -18.72 8.64
N HIS A 100 -3.10 -18.37 8.79
CA HIS A 100 -4.16 -18.88 7.93
C HIS A 100 -4.14 -18.19 6.57
N ARG A 101 -4.34 -19.00 5.54
CA ARG A 101 -4.38 -18.53 4.16
C ARG A 101 -5.81 -18.26 3.73
N HIS A 102 -6.04 -17.10 3.12
CA HIS A 102 -7.34 -16.64 2.66
C HIS A 102 -7.36 -16.35 1.16
N SER A 103 -8.56 -16.28 0.59
CA SER A 103 -8.83 -15.81 -0.76
C SER A 103 -10.16 -15.06 -0.77
N PHE A 104 -10.24 -14.00 -1.57
CA PHE A 104 -11.35 -13.09 -1.59
C PHE A 104 -11.87 -12.97 -3.03
N ASN A 105 -13.19 -12.91 -3.23
CA ASN A 105 -13.72 -12.83 -4.59
C ASN A 105 -13.54 -11.43 -5.20
N ASN A 106 -13.46 -10.41 -4.34
CA ASN A 106 -13.36 -9.01 -4.74
C ASN A 106 -12.78 -8.17 -3.58
N LYS A 107 -12.49 -6.89 -3.85
CA LYS A 107 -11.90 -5.98 -2.86
C LYS A 107 -12.82 -5.71 -1.66
N ASN A 108 -14.14 -5.77 -1.83
CA ASN A 108 -15.09 -5.57 -0.75
C ASN A 108 -15.09 -6.76 0.22
N ASP A 109 -14.89 -7.98 -0.27
CA ASP A 109 -14.74 -9.17 0.59
C ASP A 109 -13.49 -9.04 1.47
N PHE A 110 -12.36 -8.62 0.88
CA PHE A 110 -11.14 -8.33 1.65
C PHE A 110 -11.37 -7.20 2.66
N HIS A 111 -12.02 -6.12 2.23
CA HIS A 111 -12.36 -5.01 3.09
C HIS A 111 -13.19 -5.46 4.29
N ALA A 112 -14.26 -6.23 4.06
CA ALA A 112 -15.13 -6.75 5.10
C ALA A 112 -14.37 -7.66 6.08
N TYR A 113 -13.48 -8.52 5.58
CA TYR A 113 -12.60 -9.34 6.43
C TYR A 113 -11.75 -8.48 7.36
N VAL A 114 -11.10 -7.43 6.84
CA VAL A 114 -10.28 -6.53 7.66
C VAL A 114 -11.14 -5.78 8.67
N GLN A 115 -12.32 -5.31 8.28
CA GLN A 115 -13.23 -4.62 9.20
C GLN A 115 -13.63 -5.49 10.39
N ASP A 116 -13.98 -6.75 10.13
CA ASP A 116 -14.35 -7.72 11.16
C ASP A 116 -13.16 -8.01 12.08
N LYS A 117 -12.00 -8.32 11.49
CA LYS A 117 -10.75 -8.60 12.21
C LYS A 117 -10.36 -7.49 13.19
N PHE A 118 -10.47 -6.23 12.78
CA PHE A 118 -10.02 -5.09 13.59
C PHE A 118 -11.13 -4.36 14.34
N ALA A 119 -12.38 -4.87 14.32
CA ALA A 119 -13.51 -4.22 14.98
C ALA A 119 -13.26 -3.99 16.49
N SER A 120 -12.65 -4.98 17.14
CA SER A 120 -12.33 -4.99 18.58
C SER A 120 -10.82 -4.98 18.88
N CYS A 121 -9.97 -4.81 17.87
CA CYS A 121 -8.52 -4.81 18.07
C CYS A 121 -8.07 -3.53 18.79
N PRO A 122 -7.20 -3.63 19.83
CA PRO A 122 -6.63 -2.47 20.49
C PRO A 122 -5.87 -1.56 19.53
N TRP A 123 -5.93 -0.24 19.75
CA TRP A 123 -5.20 0.72 18.90
C TRP A 123 -3.69 0.43 18.88
N THR A 124 -3.11 -0.01 19.99
CA THR A 124 -1.69 -0.34 20.09
C THR A 124 -1.26 -1.40 19.08
N GLU A 125 -2.06 -2.44 18.88
CA GLU A 125 -1.78 -3.53 17.95
C GLU A 125 -1.93 -3.07 16.49
N ILE A 126 -2.99 -2.30 16.18
CA ILE A 126 -3.18 -1.69 14.85
C ILE A 126 -2.00 -0.78 14.50
N ARG A 127 -1.57 0.04 15.45
CA ARG A 127 -0.44 0.96 15.28
C ARG A 127 0.86 0.20 15.04
N GLU A 128 1.16 -0.83 15.83
CA GLU A 128 2.35 -1.65 15.65
C GLU A 128 2.36 -2.34 14.29
N LEU A 129 1.22 -2.91 13.88
CA LEU A 129 1.06 -3.50 12.57
C LEU A 129 1.35 -2.48 11.45
N ALA A 130 0.71 -1.32 11.49
CA ALA A 130 0.89 -0.27 10.48
C ALA A 130 2.33 0.24 10.39
N LEU A 131 3.00 0.44 11.53
CA LEU A 131 4.41 0.86 11.55
C LEU A 131 5.31 -0.24 10.96
N HIS A 132 5.04 -1.49 11.30
CA HIS A 132 5.80 -2.63 10.81
C HIS A 132 5.64 -2.82 9.30
N THR A 133 4.39 -2.88 8.81
CA THR A 133 4.10 -3.15 7.40
C THR A 133 4.60 -2.03 6.49
N ALA A 134 4.42 -0.76 6.87
CA ALA A 134 4.90 0.37 6.09
C ALA A 134 6.43 0.39 5.98
N THR A 135 7.12 0.11 7.10
CA THR A 135 8.59 0.01 7.10
C THR A 135 9.07 -1.16 6.24
N ALA A 136 8.42 -2.32 6.36
CA ALA A 136 8.78 -3.52 5.64
C ALA A 136 8.56 -3.36 4.13
N ILE A 137 7.39 -2.86 3.71
CA ILE A 137 7.08 -2.69 2.28
C ILE A 137 7.96 -1.63 1.63
N HIS A 138 8.28 -0.55 2.35
CA HIS A 138 9.29 0.42 1.93
C HIS A 138 10.65 -0.24 1.71
N THR A 139 11.10 -1.06 2.64
CA THR A 139 12.39 -1.77 2.53
C THR A 139 12.40 -2.71 1.32
N PHE A 140 11.34 -3.50 1.11
CA PHE A 140 11.22 -4.40 -0.03
C PHE A 140 11.39 -3.68 -1.37
N PHE A 141 10.71 -2.54 -1.55
CA PHE A 141 10.71 -1.83 -2.82
C PHE A 141 11.88 -0.87 -3.01
N THR A 142 12.53 -0.41 -1.95
CA THR A 142 13.65 0.54 -2.06
C THR A 142 15.02 -0.14 -1.99
N HIS A 143 15.11 -1.36 -1.47
CA HIS A 143 16.36 -2.11 -1.41
C HIS A 143 16.56 -3.00 -2.67
N PRO A 144 17.51 -2.66 -3.57
CA PRO A 144 17.60 -3.29 -4.89
C PRO A 144 18.00 -4.77 -4.87
N THR A 145 18.56 -5.27 -3.76
CA THR A 145 18.84 -6.71 -3.60
C THR A 145 17.61 -7.53 -3.22
N LEU A 146 16.55 -6.89 -2.73
CA LEU A 146 15.27 -7.54 -2.46
C LEU A 146 14.42 -7.52 -3.73
N LEU A 147 14.04 -6.32 -4.21
CA LEU A 147 13.33 -6.15 -5.47
C LEU A 147 14.07 -5.18 -6.39
N SER A 148 14.83 -5.72 -7.33
CA SER A 148 15.54 -4.91 -8.32
C SER A 148 14.58 -4.30 -9.36
N PRO A 149 14.99 -3.21 -10.05
CA PRO A 149 14.25 -2.69 -11.22
C PRO A 149 13.95 -3.77 -12.26
N ASP A 150 14.90 -4.68 -12.50
CA ASP A 150 14.73 -5.78 -13.45
C ASP A 150 13.68 -6.79 -12.98
N THR A 151 13.65 -7.12 -11.68
CA THR A 151 12.62 -7.99 -11.09
C THR A 151 11.23 -7.39 -11.27
N LEU A 152 11.07 -6.10 -10.94
CA LEU A 152 9.80 -5.38 -11.13
C LEU A 152 9.39 -5.36 -12.60
N GLN A 153 10.35 -5.10 -13.50
CA GLN A 153 10.11 -4.98 -14.94
C GLN A 153 9.76 -6.31 -15.64
N LYS A 154 10.22 -7.46 -15.11
CA LYS A 154 9.95 -8.80 -15.66
C LYS A 154 8.53 -9.30 -15.43
N THR A 155 7.81 -8.74 -14.44
CA THR A 155 6.43 -9.14 -14.14
C THR A 155 5.49 -8.89 -15.32
N LYS A 156 4.38 -9.62 -15.37
CA LYS A 156 3.36 -9.44 -16.41
C LYS A 156 2.75 -8.04 -16.32
N LYS A 157 2.23 -7.53 -17.43
CA LYS A 157 1.59 -6.21 -17.47
C LYS A 157 0.17 -6.26 -16.92
N GLN A 158 -0.15 -5.27 -16.09
CA GLN A 158 -1.51 -4.96 -15.64
C GLN A 158 -1.94 -3.61 -16.24
N ALA A 159 -3.22 -3.50 -16.55
CA ALA A 159 -3.84 -2.23 -16.88
C ALA A 159 -4.39 -1.55 -15.62
N TRP A 160 -4.02 -0.29 -15.41
CA TRP A 160 -4.52 0.54 -14.32
C TRP A 160 -5.27 1.74 -14.90
N LEU A 161 -6.58 1.80 -14.65
CA LEU A 161 -7.40 2.95 -14.99
C LEU A 161 -7.33 3.96 -13.83
N LEU A 162 -6.76 5.12 -14.10
CA LEU A 162 -6.68 6.22 -13.13
C LEU A 162 -8.00 7.01 -13.08
N PRO A 163 -8.29 7.74 -11.99
CA PRO A 163 -9.52 8.52 -11.88
C PRO A 163 -9.72 9.59 -12.95
N ASN A 164 -8.63 10.09 -13.54
CA ASN A 164 -8.67 11.04 -14.66
C ASN A 164 -8.96 10.39 -16.03
N GLY A 165 -9.29 9.09 -16.05
CA GLY A 165 -9.58 8.32 -17.26
C GLY A 165 -8.35 7.81 -18.01
N LEU A 166 -7.14 8.16 -17.58
CA LEU A 166 -5.91 7.66 -18.19
C LEU A 166 -5.72 6.17 -17.86
N LYS A 167 -5.35 5.38 -18.88
CA LYS A 167 -5.01 3.96 -18.71
C LYS A 167 -3.50 3.78 -18.78
N LEU A 168 -2.89 3.38 -17.67
CA LEU A 168 -1.48 2.98 -17.61
C LEU A 168 -1.37 1.47 -17.81
N SER A 169 -0.41 1.02 -18.62
CA SER A 169 -0.04 -0.39 -18.72
C SER A 169 1.37 -0.58 -18.20
N LEU A 170 1.49 -1.19 -17.03
CA LEU A 170 2.74 -1.35 -16.29
C LEU A 170 2.93 -2.81 -15.86
N PRO A 171 4.17 -3.31 -15.79
CA PRO A 171 4.44 -4.54 -15.06
C PRO A 171 3.87 -4.49 -13.64
N VAL A 172 3.30 -5.61 -13.17
CA VAL A 172 2.63 -5.73 -11.86
C VAL A 172 3.50 -5.25 -10.71
N GLY A 173 4.81 -5.50 -10.73
CA GLY A 173 5.70 -5.02 -9.66
C GLY A 173 5.68 -3.49 -9.51
N TRP A 174 5.68 -2.76 -10.63
CA TRP A 174 5.56 -1.30 -10.60
C TRP A 174 4.16 -0.83 -10.19
N TYR A 175 3.13 -1.52 -10.69
CA TYR A 175 1.74 -1.23 -10.33
C TYR A 175 1.52 -1.38 -8.82
N LEU A 176 1.94 -2.50 -8.23
CA LEU A 176 1.79 -2.75 -6.80
C LEU A 176 2.49 -1.67 -5.98
N TRP A 177 3.75 -1.36 -6.30
CA TRP A 177 4.48 -0.30 -5.60
C TRP A 177 3.76 1.06 -5.68
N MET A 178 3.30 1.45 -6.88
CA MET A 178 2.58 2.72 -7.05
C MET A 178 1.25 2.76 -6.29
N THR A 179 0.52 1.64 -6.22
CA THR A 179 -0.72 1.56 -5.42
C THR A 179 -0.46 1.52 -3.91
N THR A 180 0.69 1.02 -3.45
CA THR A 180 1.10 1.15 -2.04
C THR A 180 1.28 2.61 -1.69
N ILE A 181 2.09 3.32 -2.49
CA ILE A 181 2.34 4.76 -2.29
C ILE A 181 1.03 5.57 -2.38
N GLU A 182 0.12 5.20 -3.28
CA GLU A 182 -1.20 5.82 -3.39
C GLU A 182 -1.98 5.73 -2.07
N ARG A 183 -2.03 4.56 -1.45
CA ARG A 183 -2.73 4.37 -0.17
C ARG A 183 -2.11 5.24 0.91
N GLU A 184 -0.78 5.21 1.06
CA GLU A 184 -0.07 6.06 2.03
C GLU A 184 -0.34 7.56 1.77
N ALA A 185 -0.16 8.02 0.53
CA ALA A 185 -0.26 9.42 0.18
C ALA A 185 -1.67 9.98 0.31
N LEU A 186 -2.68 9.20 -0.11
CA LEU A 186 -4.07 9.65 -0.12
C LEU A 186 -4.70 9.49 1.26
N ALA A 187 -4.47 8.39 1.98
CA ALA A 187 -4.98 8.24 3.34
C ALA A 187 -4.36 9.27 4.29
N TYR A 188 -3.06 9.55 4.15
CA TYR A 188 -2.42 10.65 4.87
C TYR A 188 -3.08 12.00 4.54
N ALA A 189 -3.41 12.23 3.27
CA ALA A 189 -3.97 13.50 2.83
C ALA A 189 -5.41 13.73 3.29
N THR A 190 -6.25 12.69 3.30
CA THR A 190 -7.69 12.80 3.53
C THR A 190 -8.09 12.56 4.97
N GLU A 191 -7.48 11.61 5.66
CA GLU A 191 -7.90 11.19 7.00
C GLU A 191 -7.02 11.77 8.10
N LEU A 192 -5.70 11.77 7.88
CA LEU A 192 -4.74 12.03 8.96
C LEU A 192 -4.32 13.49 9.09
N ASN A 193 -4.43 14.29 8.02
CA ASN A 193 -4.22 15.75 8.12
C ASN A 193 -5.34 16.46 8.90
N GLN A 194 -6.49 15.83 9.12
CA GLN A 194 -7.59 16.42 9.91
C GLN A 194 -7.31 16.40 11.41
N LEU A 195 -6.32 15.60 11.85
CA LEU A 195 -5.93 15.44 13.25
C LEU A 195 -4.77 16.37 13.67
N LYS A 196 -4.34 17.28 12.79
CA LYS A 196 -3.31 18.31 13.08
C LYS A 196 -3.97 19.67 13.29
#